data_AF-A0A8B8IUS9-F1
#
_entry.id   AF-A0A8B8IUS9-F1
#
_cell.length_a   1.000
_cell.length_b   1.000
_cell.length_c   1.000
_cell.angle_alpha   90.00
_cell.angle_beta   90.00
_cell.angle_gamma   90.00
#
_symmetry.space_group_name_H-M   'P 1'
#
loop_
_entity.id
_entity.type
_entity.pdbx_description
1 polymer ?
#
loop_
_entity_poly.entity_id
_entity_poly.type
_entity_poly.pdbx_seq_one_letter_code
_entity_poly.pdbx_strand_id
1 'polypeptide(L)'
;MGIKLLVLLSLLVGVLYGLHILAQDYQAITAPKLLRLLFKRDINSTNNYTPTVRWKRILKYDPLQCARYLYCDLGARSADSDLRRGLIYMLALEVKEEDKIAQKEFESAYSKGRSIRNNPEHCKKKYSICPFDAPLLLDLVNYILKTKS
;
A
#
# COMPACT_ATOMS: atom_id res chain seq x y z
N MET A 1 -22.84 -7.48 -22.79
CA MET A 1 -22.58 -7.53 -21.33
C MET A 1 -21.21 -8.15 -20.97
N GLY A 2 -20.71 -9.14 -21.71
CA GLY A 2 -19.43 -9.80 -21.39
C GLY A 2 -18.16 -8.93 -21.41
N ILE A 3 -18.04 -7.98 -22.34
CA ILE A 3 -16.83 -7.13 -22.44
C ILE A 3 -16.65 -6.24 -21.19
N LYS A 4 -17.75 -5.67 -20.67
CA LYS A 4 -17.71 -4.89 -19.42
C LYS A 4 -17.26 -5.73 -18.23
N LEU A 5 -17.71 -6.99 -18.17
CA LEU A 5 -17.31 -7.95 -17.13
C LEU A 5 -15.81 -8.28 -17.22
N LEU A 6 -15.31 -8.55 -18.43
CA LEU A 6 -13.90 -8.85 -18.66
C LEU A 6 -12.99 -7.67 -18.32
N VAL A 7 -13.41 -6.44 -18.65
CA VAL A 7 -12.69 -5.21 -18.28
C VAL A 7 -12.68 -5.02 -16.76
N LEU A 8 -13.81 -5.20 -16.08
CA LEU A 8 -13.86 -5.12 -14.62
C LEU A 8 -12.96 -6.17 -13.95
N LEU A 9 -12.94 -7.39 -14.49
CA LEU A 9 -12.13 -8.49 -13.95
C LEU A 9 -10.63 -8.22 -14.13
N SER A 10 -10.20 -7.72 -15.29
CA SER A 10 -8.80 -7.36 -15.51
C SER A 10 -8.34 -6.19 -14.63
N LEU A 11 -9.18 -5.18 -14.46
CA LEU A 11 -8.92 -4.06 -13.53
C LEU A 11 -8.81 -4.56 -12.09
N LEU A 12 -9.70 -5.45 -11.66
CA LEU A 12 -9.68 -6.04 -10.32
C LEU A 12 -8.36 -6.80 -10.08
N VAL A 13 -7.95 -7.65 -11.01
CA VAL A 13 -6.68 -8.39 -10.90
C VAL A 13 -5.48 -7.45 -10.83
N GLY A 14 -5.47 -6.38 -11.64
CA GLY A 14 -4.39 -5.37 -11.60
C GLY A 14 -4.29 -4.67 -10.25
N VAL A 15 -5.43 -4.24 -9.68
CA VAL A 15 -5.44 -3.60 -8.35
C VAL A 15 -5.04 -4.59 -7.26
N LEU A 16 -5.56 -5.82 -7.30
CA LEU A 16 -5.18 -6.87 -6.35
C LEU A 16 -3.67 -7.12 -6.36
N TYR A 17 -3.03 -7.09 -7.53
CA TYR A 17 -1.58 -7.25 -7.63
C TYR A 17 -0.80 -6.07 -6.99
N GLY A 18 -1.25 -4.83 -7.20
CA GLY A 18 -0.69 -3.66 -6.53
C GLY A 18 -0.81 -3.74 -5.01
N LEU A 19 -2.00 -4.08 -4.50
CA LEU A 19 -2.26 -4.29 -3.07
C LEU A 19 -1.46 -5.47 -2.51
N HIS A 20 -1.24 -6.51 -3.31
CA HIS A 20 -0.45 -7.66 -2.90
C HIS A 20 1.02 -7.32 -2.65
N ILE A 21 1.61 -6.48 -3.50
CA ILE A 21 2.98 -5.98 -3.29
C ILE A 21 3.03 -5.11 -2.04
N LEU A 22 2.03 -4.24 -1.84
CA LEU A 22 1.93 -3.39 -0.66
C LEU A 22 1.84 -4.24 0.63
N ALA A 23 0.97 -5.27 0.63
CA ALA A 23 0.81 -6.19 1.74
C ALA A 23 2.09 -6.99 2.02
N GLN A 24 2.80 -7.43 0.97
CA GLN A 24 4.07 -8.14 1.12
C GLN A 24 5.12 -7.28 1.81
N ASP A 25 5.25 -6.01 1.43
CA ASP A 25 6.21 -5.10 2.05
C ASP A 25 5.79 -4.81 3.51
N TYR A 26 4.49 -4.63 3.79
CA TYR A 26 3.97 -4.50 5.16
C TYR A 26 4.35 -5.69 6.04
N GLN A 27 4.19 -6.93 5.57
CA GLN A 27 4.56 -8.14 6.33
C GLN A 27 6.07 -8.23 6.58
N ALA A 28 6.89 -7.87 5.60
CA ALA A 28 8.35 -7.87 5.79
C ALA A 28 8.80 -6.92 6.93
N ILE A 29 8.06 -5.83 7.11
CA ILE A 29 8.29 -4.83 8.16
C ILE A 29 7.72 -5.30 9.50
N THR A 30 6.52 -5.86 9.51
CA THR A 30 5.76 -6.16 10.74
C THR A 30 5.93 -7.59 11.26
N ALA A 31 6.53 -8.51 10.50
CA ALA A 31 6.71 -9.89 10.92
C ALA A 31 7.58 -9.99 12.21
N PRO A 32 7.18 -10.82 13.19
CA PRO A 32 7.99 -11.07 14.37
C PRO A 32 9.32 -11.71 13.98
N LYS A 33 10.40 -11.40 14.72
CA LYS A 33 11.79 -11.81 14.43
C LYS A 33 11.95 -13.30 14.11
N LEU A 34 11.09 -14.17 14.66
CA LEU A 34 11.11 -15.61 14.43
C LEU A 34 10.64 -16.01 13.01
N LEU A 35 9.63 -15.33 12.44
CA LEU A 35 9.10 -15.60 11.10
C LEU A 35 9.98 -15.02 9.97
N ARG A 36 10.85 -14.05 10.27
CA ARG A 36 11.86 -13.57 9.32
C ARG A 36 12.84 -14.67 8.87
N LEU A 37 13.04 -15.70 9.69
CA LEU A 37 13.85 -16.87 9.33
C LEU A 37 13.15 -17.81 8.34
N LEU A 38 11.82 -17.77 8.23
CA LEU A 38 11.04 -18.62 7.32
C LEU A 38 10.78 -17.95 5.95
N PHE A 39 10.82 -16.62 5.88
CA PHE A 39 10.84 -15.85 4.61
C PHE A 39 12.27 -15.67 4.02
N LYS A 40 13.22 -16.47 4.51
CA LYS A 40 14.62 -16.58 4.11
C LYS A 40 14.73 -17.16 2.69
N ARG A 41 14.48 -16.32 1.67
CA ARG A 41 14.95 -16.58 0.32
C ARG A 41 16.44 -16.19 0.27
N ASP A 42 17.29 -17.21 0.24
CA ASP A 42 18.76 -17.18 0.11
C ASP A 42 19.53 -16.24 1.07
N ILE A 43 19.90 -16.76 2.25
CA ILE A 43 20.79 -16.05 3.18
C ILE A 43 22.14 -16.76 3.20
N ASN A 44 23.07 -16.13 2.49
CA ASN A 44 24.50 -16.19 2.76
C ASN A 44 25.04 -14.80 3.16
N SER A 45 24.21 -13.97 3.82
CA SER A 45 24.67 -12.68 4.34
C SER A 45 23.91 -12.31 5.61
N THR A 46 24.57 -12.53 6.74
CA THR A 46 24.30 -11.85 8.00
C THR A 46 24.64 -10.36 7.83
N ASN A 47 23.72 -9.60 7.23
CA ASN A 47 23.77 -8.15 7.25
C ASN A 47 22.52 -7.62 7.97
N ASN A 48 22.72 -6.59 8.79
CA ASN A 48 21.67 -5.86 9.49
C ASN A 48 20.60 -5.41 8.48
N TYR A 49 19.52 -6.18 8.36
CA TYR A 49 18.46 -5.88 7.41
C TYR A 49 17.59 -4.75 7.97
N THR A 50 17.84 -3.52 7.49
CA THR A 50 16.91 -2.41 7.67
C THR A 50 15.70 -2.66 6.76
N PRO A 51 14.48 -2.73 7.33
CA PRO A 51 13.29 -2.99 6.52
C PRO A 51 12.98 -1.74 5.67
N THR A 52 13.02 -1.89 4.35
CA THR A 52 12.74 -0.81 3.38
C THR A 52 11.52 -1.15 2.54
N VAL A 53 10.69 -0.15 2.22
CA VAL A 53 9.54 -0.29 1.32
C VAL A 53 9.97 -0.06 -0.13
N ARG A 54 9.52 -0.89 -1.07
CA ARG A 54 9.85 -0.75 -2.50
C ARG A 54 8.86 0.18 -3.20
N TRP A 55 8.86 1.46 -2.83
CA TRP A 55 7.91 2.47 -3.29
C TRP A 55 7.81 2.58 -4.81
N LYS A 56 8.93 2.52 -5.52
CA LYS A 56 8.99 2.58 -6.99
C LYS A 56 8.24 1.41 -7.61
N ARG A 57 8.33 0.22 -6.98
CA ARG A 57 7.59 -0.96 -7.43
C ARG A 57 6.10 -0.77 -7.18
N ILE A 58 5.70 -0.32 -5.99
CA ILE A 58 4.29 -0.06 -5.68
C ILE A 58 3.71 0.94 -6.68
N LEU A 59 4.38 2.07 -6.90
CA LEU A 59 3.95 3.10 -7.85
C LEU A 59 3.84 2.58 -9.28
N LYS A 60 4.82 1.77 -9.74
CA LYS A 60 4.79 1.14 -11.06
C LYS A 60 3.55 0.27 -11.27
N TYR A 61 3.10 -0.42 -10.22
CA TYR A 61 1.91 -1.28 -10.26
C TYR A 61 0.64 -0.59 -9.75
N ASP A 62 0.66 0.75 -9.58
CA ASP A 62 -0.49 1.57 -9.23
C ASP A 62 -0.94 2.50 -10.38
N PRO A 63 -1.18 1.98 -11.61
CA PRO A 63 -1.62 2.82 -12.74
C PRO A 63 -3.02 3.39 -12.51
N LEU A 64 -3.87 2.69 -11.76
CA LEU A 64 -5.22 3.16 -11.39
C LEU A 64 -5.23 4.05 -10.15
N GLN A 65 -4.07 4.37 -9.60
CA GLN A 65 -3.92 5.30 -8.47
C GLN A 65 -4.58 4.85 -7.16
N CYS A 66 -4.98 3.59 -7.05
CA CYS A 66 -5.66 3.05 -5.87
C CYS A 66 -4.76 3.01 -4.62
N ALA A 67 -3.47 2.74 -4.78
CA ALA A 67 -2.55 2.78 -3.64
C ALA A 67 -2.37 4.22 -3.14
N ARG A 68 -2.19 5.19 -4.05
CA ARG A 68 -2.12 6.62 -3.68
C ARG A 68 -3.44 7.13 -3.10
N TYR A 69 -4.58 6.70 -3.65
CA TYR A 69 -5.90 6.99 -3.10
C TYR A 69 -6.02 6.48 -1.66
N LEU A 70 -5.62 5.23 -1.40
CA LEU A 70 -5.61 4.66 -0.06
C LEU A 70 -4.76 5.50 0.91
N TYR A 71 -3.54 5.91 0.52
CA TYR A 71 -2.69 6.76 1.36
C TYR A 71 -3.29 8.14 1.62
N CYS A 72 -4.01 8.72 0.66
CA CYS A 72 -4.77 9.94 0.91
C CYS A 72 -5.90 9.71 1.92
N ASP A 73 -6.68 8.63 1.79
CA ASP A 73 -7.74 8.30 2.77
C ASP A 73 -7.16 8.05 4.18
N LEU A 74 -6.00 7.37 4.27
CA LEU A 74 -5.28 7.18 5.53
C LEU A 74 -4.93 8.52 6.21
N GLY A 75 -4.60 9.56 5.44
CA GLY A 75 -4.33 10.89 5.98
C GLY A 75 -5.60 11.68 6.35
N ALA A 76 -6.71 11.43 5.65
CA ALA A 76 -7.98 12.12 5.88
C ALA A 76 -8.73 11.58 7.10
N ARG A 77 -8.46 10.34 7.52
CA ARG A 77 -9.08 9.65 8.66
C ARG A 77 -8.10 9.50 9.83
N SER A 78 -8.62 9.21 11.02
CA SER A 78 -7.79 8.82 12.16
C SER A 78 -7.25 7.40 11.99
N ALA A 79 -6.06 7.13 12.55
CA ALA A 79 -5.45 5.80 12.54
C ALA A 79 -6.06 4.91 13.65
N ASP A 80 -7.28 4.44 13.39
CA ASP A 80 -8.14 3.67 14.30
C ASP A 80 -7.79 2.18 14.43
N SER A 81 -6.90 1.67 13.58
CA SER A 81 -6.52 0.26 13.54
C SER A 81 -5.01 0.08 13.33
N ASP A 82 -4.48 -1.05 13.80
CA ASP A 82 -3.06 -1.38 13.66
C ASP A 82 -2.62 -1.51 12.20
N LEU A 83 -3.53 -1.96 11.32
CA LEU A 83 -3.29 -1.96 9.88
C LEU A 83 -3.07 -0.55 9.34
N ARG A 84 -3.98 0.40 9.66
CA ARG A 84 -3.82 1.80 9.23
C ARG A 84 -2.53 2.41 9.81
N ARG A 85 -2.26 2.20 11.10
CA ARG A 85 -1.04 2.70 11.75
C ARG A 85 0.22 2.16 11.09
N GLY A 86 0.26 0.86 10.80
CA GLY A 86 1.42 0.26 10.15
C GLY A 86 1.60 0.72 8.70
N LEU A 87 0.51 0.91 7.93
CA LEU A 87 0.60 1.52 6.59
C LEU A 87 1.12 2.96 6.67
N ILE A 88 0.71 3.74 7.66
CA ILE A 88 1.26 5.10 7.88
C ILE A 88 2.73 5.02 8.28
N TYR A 89 3.10 4.09 9.16
CA TYR A 89 4.47 3.87 9.62
C TYR A 89 5.43 3.53 8.47
N MET A 90 4.95 2.85 7.42
CA MET A 90 5.75 2.58 6.22
C MET A 90 6.35 3.86 5.63
N LEU A 91 5.65 5.00 5.68
CA LEU A 91 6.14 6.29 5.18
C LEU A 91 7.34 6.84 5.97
N ALA A 92 7.52 6.42 7.21
CA ALA A 92 8.57 6.91 8.10
C ALA A 92 9.84 6.03 8.08
N LEU A 93 9.83 4.93 7.33
CA LEU A 93 10.98 4.03 7.23
C LEU A 93 12.12 4.65 6.41
N GLU A 94 13.33 4.15 6.64
CA GLU A 94 14.48 4.48 5.80
C GLU A 94 14.23 4.06 4.35
N VAL A 95 14.56 4.95 3.41
CA VAL A 95 14.25 4.78 1.99
C VAL A 95 15.50 4.81 1.13
N LYS A 96 15.57 3.83 0.23
CA LYS A 96 16.65 3.72 -0.76
C LYS A 96 16.55 4.87 -1.76
N GLU A 97 17.69 5.31 -2.29
CA GLU A 97 17.74 6.41 -3.27
C GLU A 97 16.78 6.22 -4.45
N GLU A 98 16.68 4.99 -4.96
CA GLU A 98 15.80 4.64 -6.09
C GLU A 98 14.30 4.79 -5.80
N ASP A 99 13.92 4.77 -4.52
CA ASP A 99 12.53 4.81 -4.06
C ASP A 99 12.12 6.20 -3.57
N LYS A 100 13.05 7.14 -3.34
CA LYS A 100 12.76 8.48 -2.78
C LYS A 100 11.70 9.26 -3.55
N ILE A 101 11.79 9.27 -4.89
CA ILE A 101 10.83 9.99 -5.73
C ILE A 101 9.44 9.35 -5.59
N ALA A 102 9.38 8.02 -5.61
CA ALA A 102 8.12 7.31 -5.48
C ALA A 102 7.51 7.47 -4.09
N GLN A 103 8.31 7.44 -3.02
CA GLN A 103 7.84 7.71 -1.65
C GLN A 103 7.20 9.10 -1.55
N LYS A 104 7.83 10.14 -2.12
CA LYS A 104 7.29 11.50 -2.12
C LYS A 104 5.88 11.60 -2.71
N GLU A 105 5.56 10.78 -3.71
CA GLU A 105 4.19 10.69 -4.25
C GLU A 105 3.18 10.19 -3.20
N PHE A 106 3.56 9.20 -2.39
CA PHE A 106 2.72 8.68 -1.30
C PHE A 106 2.65 9.62 -0.10
N GLU A 107 3.76 10.28 0.26
CA GLU A 107 3.80 11.32 1.29
C GLU A 107 2.93 12.52 0.92
N SER A 108 2.95 12.92 -0.35
CA SER A 108 2.10 13.97 -0.90
C SER A 108 0.63 13.57 -0.84
N ALA A 109 0.30 12.34 -1.23
CA ALA A 109 -1.06 11.80 -1.11
C ALA A 109 -1.56 11.84 0.35
N TYR A 110 -0.76 11.31 1.27
CA TYR A 110 -1.07 11.30 2.71
C TYR A 110 -1.21 12.72 3.29
N SER A 111 -0.28 13.62 2.97
CA SER A 111 -0.32 15.01 3.43
C SER A 111 -1.51 15.77 2.86
N LYS A 112 -1.92 15.48 1.62
CA LYS A 112 -3.15 16.01 1.06
C LYS A 112 -4.36 15.54 1.86
N GLY A 113 -4.43 14.24 2.17
CA GLY A 113 -5.42 13.66 3.08
C GLY A 113 -5.51 14.40 4.41
N ARG A 114 -4.37 14.64 5.06
CA ARG A 114 -4.32 15.39 6.32
C ARG A 114 -4.86 16.81 6.20
N SER A 115 -4.58 17.50 5.09
CA SER A 115 -5.02 18.89 4.89
C SER A 115 -6.54 19.04 4.76
N ILE A 116 -7.24 17.99 4.35
CA ILE A 116 -8.72 17.97 4.14
C ILE A 116 -9.46 17.25 5.27
N ARG A 117 -8.78 16.93 6.38
CA ARG A 117 -9.26 16.24 7.60
C ARG A 117 -10.77 15.98 7.68
N ASN A 118 -11.16 14.73 7.89
CA ASN A 118 -12.55 14.27 7.98
C ASN A 118 -13.38 14.46 6.69
N ASN A 119 -12.75 14.79 5.56
CA ASN A 119 -13.40 14.87 4.24
C ASN A 119 -12.72 13.96 3.19
N PRO A 120 -12.77 12.62 3.37
CA PRO A 120 -12.08 11.66 2.50
C PRO A 120 -12.58 11.67 1.04
N GLU A 121 -13.77 12.21 0.77
CA GLU A 121 -14.33 12.35 -0.58
C GLU A 121 -13.43 13.19 -1.50
N HIS A 122 -12.66 14.14 -0.95
CA HIS A 122 -11.70 14.90 -1.73
C HIS A 122 -10.52 14.05 -2.23
N CYS A 123 -10.17 12.97 -1.52
CA CYS A 123 -9.20 12.00 -2.02
C CYS A 123 -9.75 11.25 -3.24
N LYS A 124 -11.03 10.86 -3.22
CA LYS A 124 -11.68 10.19 -4.35
C LYS A 124 -11.73 11.08 -5.59
N LYS A 125 -12.00 12.38 -5.42
CA LYS A 125 -11.94 13.36 -6.52
C LYS A 125 -10.54 13.51 -7.10
N LYS A 126 -9.50 13.51 -6.25
CA LYS A 126 -8.10 13.66 -6.69
C LYS A 126 -7.59 12.41 -7.42
N TYR A 127 -8.00 11.23 -6.95
CA TYR A 127 -7.59 9.92 -7.48
C TYR A 127 -8.79 9.21 -8.12
N SER A 128 -9.45 9.91 -9.06
CA SER A 128 -10.71 9.50 -9.67
C SER A 128 -10.61 8.26 -10.57
N ILE A 129 -9.40 7.88 -10.96
CA ILE A 129 -9.15 6.69 -11.79
C ILE A 129 -9.38 5.41 -10.99
N CYS A 130 -9.18 5.44 -9.66
CA CYS A 130 -9.36 4.24 -8.86
C CYS A 130 -10.85 3.89 -8.79
N PRO A 131 -11.27 2.70 -9.28
CA PRO A 131 -12.68 2.35 -9.35
C PRO A 131 -13.24 1.88 -7.99
N PHE A 132 -12.38 1.67 -7.00
CA PHE A 132 -12.75 1.13 -5.68
C PHE A 132 -12.76 2.21 -4.61
N ASP A 133 -13.48 1.96 -3.52
CA ASP A 133 -13.51 2.84 -2.35
C ASP A 133 -12.43 2.44 -1.34
N ALA A 134 -11.95 3.41 -0.57
CA ALA A 134 -10.85 3.20 0.37
C ALA A 134 -11.12 2.11 1.43
N PRO A 135 -12.33 1.98 2.02
CA PRO A 135 -12.63 0.87 2.92
C PRO A 135 -12.41 -0.50 2.27
N LEU A 136 -12.91 -0.70 1.05
CA LEU A 136 -12.71 -1.94 0.30
C LEU A 136 -11.23 -2.22 0.03
N LEU A 137 -10.46 -1.20 -0.36
CA LEU A 137 -9.01 -1.35 -0.57
C LEU A 137 -8.30 -1.79 0.71
N LEU A 138 -8.67 -1.21 1.86
CA LEU A 138 -8.13 -1.58 3.16
C LEU A 138 -8.50 -3.02 3.55
N ASP A 139 -9.74 -3.42 3.30
CA ASP A 139 -10.22 -4.79 3.53
C ASP A 139 -9.49 -5.80 2.65
N LEU A 140 -9.23 -5.46 1.38
CA LEU A 140 -8.45 -6.29 0.47
C LEU A 140 -7.00 -6.45 0.95
N VAL A 141 -6.36 -5.37 1.42
CA VAL A 141 -5.02 -5.45 2.03
C VAL A 141 -5.08 -6.39 3.24
N ASN A 142 -6.04 -6.20 4.15
CA ASN A 142 -6.21 -7.06 5.32
C ASN A 142 -6.41 -8.53 4.96
N TYR A 143 -7.24 -8.81 3.94
CA TYR A 143 -7.48 -10.15 3.43
C TYR A 143 -6.20 -10.79 2.88
N ILE A 144 -5.41 -10.06 2.08
CA ILE A 144 -4.14 -10.54 1.55
C ILE A 144 -3.14 -10.83 2.68
N LEU A 145 -3.12 -10.00 3.73
CA LEU A 145 -2.26 -10.21 4.89
C LEU A 145 -2.63 -11.48 5.66
N LYS A 146 -3.93 -11.70 5.89
CA LYS A 146 -4.43 -12.89 6.60
C LYS A 146 -4.26 -14.18 5.82
N THR A 147 -4.36 -14.14 4.49
CA THR A 147 -4.25 -15.34 3.62
C THR A 147 -2.80 -15.79 3.38
N LYS A 148 -1.82 -14.95 3.71
CA LYS A 148 -0.38 -15.28 3.64
C LYS A 148 0.26 -15.66 4.97
N SER A 149 -0.47 -15.53 6.08
CA SER A 149 0.00 -15.93 7.42
C SER A 149 -0.34 -17.39 7.69
#